data_AF-A0AAD5WWT4-F1
#
_entry.id   AF-A0AAD5WWT4-F1
#
_cell.length_a   1.000
_cell.length_b   1.000
_cell.length_c   1.000
_cell.angle_alpha   90.00
_cell.angle_beta   90.00
_cell.angle_gamma   90.00
#
_symmetry.space_group_name_H-M   'P 1'
#
loop_
_entity.id
_entity.type
_entity.pdbx_description
1 polymer ?
#
loop_
_entity_poly.entity_id
_entity_poly.type
_entity_poly.pdbx_seq_one_letter_code
_entity_poly.pdbx_strand_id
1 'polypeptide(L)'
;MEDVNILSGHDIYDPKSFLVFHNGVLMGIHRNPYKFTKNFRALRRAGRIPPGVSISVVGGRQRVVQVSSDSGRVSRPLIIVEKGVPKVGKRDLEVVVGGVEGFEDLVREGKVEFLDVNESVEAFVAMTEEYIVWNDEKGVERKGKAVQGRSTAAVKYPNTTHLEIAPFTILGSIAGLIPFPHHNQSPRNTYQCAMGRQATGILAYNQHLRFDSLAYTINYPQKPLVTTRSMEITGLAELAAGQNAVVAVMSFSGYDIEDAVVLNKSSLDRGYGRCEVYRKFPTLVKTYADVRMTDKLVPPERDAGGFVEQMWEA
;
A
#
# COMPACT_ATOMS: atom_id res chain seq x y z
N MET A 1 -17.08 30.87 16.20
CA MET A 1 -15.95 31.30 15.37
C MET A 1 -16.19 32.74 15.04
N GLU A 2 -15.21 33.60 15.28
CA GLU A 2 -15.29 35.01 14.93
C GLU A 2 -14.71 35.18 13.53
N ASP A 3 -15.44 35.87 12.64
CA ASP A 3 -15.11 36.05 11.22
C ASP A 3 -13.89 36.95 11.07
N VAL A 4 -12.99 36.60 10.15
CA VAL A 4 -11.77 37.36 9.83
C VAL A 4 -12.03 38.85 9.55
N ASN A 5 -13.18 39.20 8.97
CA ASN A 5 -13.51 40.58 8.61
C ASN A 5 -13.81 41.49 9.81
N ILE A 6 -14.04 40.91 10.99
CA ILE A 6 -14.41 41.65 12.22
C ILE A 6 -13.23 41.66 13.22
N LEU A 7 -12.13 40.97 12.91
CA LEU A 7 -11.01 40.80 13.83
C LEU A 7 -10.13 42.06 13.92
N SER A 8 -9.77 42.43 15.14
CA SER A 8 -8.69 43.39 15.38
C SER A 8 -7.34 42.67 15.44
N GLY A 9 -6.24 43.41 15.23
CA GLY A 9 -4.90 42.88 15.42
C GLY A 9 -4.69 42.32 16.84
N HIS A 10 -5.32 42.93 17.86
CA HIS A 10 -5.24 42.45 19.23
C HIS A 10 -5.84 41.03 19.40
N ASP A 11 -6.96 40.74 18.74
CA ASP A 11 -7.64 39.44 18.85
C ASP A 11 -6.87 38.30 18.18
N ILE A 12 -6.13 38.61 17.11
CA ILE A 12 -5.24 37.70 16.39
C ILE A 12 -4.03 37.31 17.24
N TYR A 13 -3.48 38.26 18.01
CA TYR A 13 -2.30 38.03 18.86
C TYR A 13 -2.65 37.56 20.28
N ASP A 14 -3.93 37.48 20.66
CA ASP A 14 -4.34 36.98 21.97
C ASP A 14 -3.80 35.55 22.18
N PRO A 15 -3.05 35.27 23.26
CA PRO A 15 -2.51 33.94 23.55
C PRO A 15 -3.58 32.86 23.73
N LYS A 16 -4.83 33.23 24.01
CA LYS A 16 -5.98 32.31 24.15
C LYS A 16 -6.70 32.04 22.83
N SER A 17 -6.39 32.77 21.77
CA SER A 17 -7.00 32.62 20.46
C SER A 17 -6.19 31.69 19.56
N PHE A 18 -6.89 30.83 18.83
CA PHE A 18 -6.33 30.01 17.76
C PHE A 18 -6.85 30.50 16.42
N LEU A 19 -5.95 30.68 15.45
CA LEU A 19 -6.31 31.02 14.08
C LEU A 19 -6.90 29.80 13.39
N VAL A 20 -7.96 29.97 12.61
CA VAL A 20 -8.59 28.87 11.85
C VAL A 20 -8.34 29.09 10.37
N PHE A 21 -7.64 28.15 9.74
CA PHE A 21 -7.38 28.16 8.30
C PHE A 21 -8.17 27.07 7.60
N HIS A 22 -8.66 27.37 6.40
CA HIS A 22 -9.25 26.41 5.48
C HIS A 22 -8.47 26.46 4.16
N ASN A 23 -7.78 25.36 3.80
CA ASN A 23 -6.92 25.26 2.60
C ASN A 23 -5.94 26.45 2.47
N GLY A 24 -5.34 26.87 3.59
CA GLY A 24 -4.39 27.98 3.64
C GLY A 24 -5.02 29.39 3.71
N VAL A 25 -6.35 29.51 3.58
CA VAL A 25 -7.05 30.79 3.76
C VAL A 25 -7.43 30.99 5.22
N LEU A 26 -7.08 32.13 5.81
CA LEU A 26 -7.50 32.49 7.16
C LEU A 26 -9.00 32.78 7.16
N MET A 27 -9.75 31.98 7.91
CA MET A 27 -11.20 32.12 8.02
C MET A 27 -11.62 32.92 9.25
N GLY A 28 -10.82 32.91 10.32
CA GLY A 28 -11.13 33.62 11.55
C GLY A 28 -10.39 33.07 12.77
N ILE A 29 -10.91 33.32 13.98
CA ILE A 29 -10.36 32.79 15.23
C ILE A 29 -11.33 31.96 16.04
N HIS A 30 -10.77 31.12 16.90
CA HIS A 30 -11.50 30.30 17.86
C HIS A 30 -10.74 30.20 19.19
N ARG A 31 -11.41 30.45 20.32
CA ARG A 31 -10.80 30.40 21.67
C ARG A 31 -10.69 28.98 22.25
N ASN A 32 -11.49 28.05 21.77
CA ASN A 32 -11.50 26.66 22.23
C ASN A 32 -11.30 25.67 21.06
N PRO A 33 -10.08 25.50 20.55
CA PRO A 33 -9.80 24.69 19.37
C PRO A 33 -10.16 23.21 19.59
N TYR A 34 -9.90 22.66 20.79
CA TYR A 34 -10.15 21.24 21.07
C TYR A 34 -11.64 20.88 21.07
N LYS A 35 -12.51 21.76 21.59
CA LYS A 35 -13.97 21.56 21.48
C LYS A 35 -14.43 21.69 20.04
N PHE A 36 -13.86 22.63 19.29
CA PHE A 36 -14.16 22.83 17.87
C PHE A 36 -13.79 21.60 17.04
N THR A 37 -12.57 21.07 17.18
CA THR A 37 -12.13 19.89 16.43
C THR A 37 -12.88 18.62 16.84
N LYS A 38 -13.22 18.46 18.13
CA LYS A 38 -14.08 17.36 18.59
C LYS A 38 -15.46 17.39 17.93
N ASN A 39 -16.09 18.56 17.88
CA ASN A 39 -17.40 18.73 17.23
C ASN A 39 -17.33 18.52 15.72
N PHE A 40 -16.27 19.02 15.08
CA PHE A 40 -16.04 18.81 13.65
C PHE A 40 -15.88 17.33 13.31
N ARG A 41 -15.05 16.59 14.07
CA ARG A 41 -14.89 15.14 13.91
C ARG A 41 -16.19 14.40 14.16
N ALA A 42 -17.01 14.84 15.12
CA ALA A 42 -18.34 14.27 15.35
C ALA A 42 -19.27 14.47 14.14
N LEU A 43 -19.25 15.66 13.50
CA LEU A 43 -20.01 15.92 12.27
C LEU A 43 -19.52 15.05 11.09
N ARG A 44 -18.20 14.86 10.96
CA ARG A 44 -17.60 13.95 9.97
C ARG A 44 -18.06 12.50 10.18
N ARG A 45 -17.99 12.01 11.42
CA ARG A 45 -18.44 10.65 11.81
C ARG A 45 -19.94 10.44 11.65
N ALA A 46 -20.74 11.51 11.66
CA ALA A 46 -22.18 11.47 11.38
C ALA A 46 -22.52 11.64 9.88
N GLY A 47 -21.52 11.66 8.99
CA GLY A 47 -21.72 11.82 7.55
C GLY A 47 -22.14 13.23 7.11
N ARG A 48 -22.06 14.23 7.99
CA ARG A 48 -22.39 15.64 7.65
C ARG A 48 -21.24 16.36 6.96
N ILE A 49 -20.02 15.87 7.14
CA ILE A 49 -18.80 16.36 6.50
C ILE A 49 -18.20 15.17 5.74
N PRO A 50 -17.72 15.35 4.50
CA PRO A 50 -17.09 14.27 3.75
C PRO A 50 -15.91 13.65 4.52
N PRO A 51 -15.70 12.33 4.44
CA PRO A 51 -14.68 11.62 5.22
C PRO A 51 -13.25 12.06 4.88
N GLY A 52 -13.01 12.58 3.67
CA GLY A 52 -11.71 13.08 3.24
C GLY A 52 -11.33 14.46 3.79
N VAL A 53 -12.23 15.18 4.47
CA VAL A 53 -11.89 16.47 5.08
C VAL A 53 -11.16 16.22 6.38
N SER A 54 -9.97 16.81 6.52
CA SER A 54 -9.15 16.69 7.73
C SER A 54 -9.18 17.97 8.56
N ILE A 55 -8.99 17.81 9.86
CA ILE A 55 -8.87 18.87 10.84
C ILE A 55 -7.79 18.55 11.88
N SER A 56 -6.80 19.43 12.01
CA SER A 56 -5.72 19.33 12.98
C SER A 56 -5.56 20.63 13.78
N VAL A 57 -5.02 20.52 14.99
CA VAL A 57 -4.67 21.61 15.89
C VAL A 57 -3.15 21.65 16.05
N VAL A 58 -2.52 22.66 15.48
CA VAL A 58 -1.11 22.94 15.67
C VAL A 58 -0.93 23.80 16.91
N GLY A 59 -0.50 23.16 18.00
CA GLY A 59 -0.20 23.80 19.28
C GLY A 59 1.11 24.62 19.29
N GLY A 60 1.51 25.08 20.48
CA GLY A 60 2.78 25.77 20.69
C GLY A 60 2.77 27.24 20.23
N ARG A 61 3.79 27.65 19.47
CA ARG A 61 3.94 29.06 19.04
C ARG A 61 2.94 29.48 17.97
N GLN A 62 2.53 28.56 17.09
CA GLN A 62 1.68 28.86 15.93
C GLN A 62 0.20 29.01 16.33
N ARG A 63 -0.33 28.16 17.22
CA ARG A 63 -1.74 28.18 17.69
C ARG A 63 -2.73 28.26 16.54
N VAL A 64 -2.74 27.23 15.71
CA VAL A 64 -3.56 27.19 14.49
C VAL A 64 -4.44 25.95 14.47
N VAL A 65 -5.68 26.09 14.01
CA VAL A 65 -6.51 24.99 13.54
C VAL A 65 -6.46 24.99 12.02
N GLN A 66 -6.03 23.89 11.42
CA GLN A 66 -6.02 23.71 9.98
C GLN A 66 -7.13 22.76 9.58
N VAL A 67 -8.01 23.24 8.70
CA VAL A 67 -9.00 22.43 8.00
C VAL A 67 -8.52 22.27 6.57
N SER A 68 -8.39 21.03 6.11
CA SER A 68 -7.97 20.72 4.75
C SER A 68 -9.04 19.89 4.07
N SER A 69 -9.56 20.42 2.97
CA SER A 69 -10.50 19.75 2.06
C SER A 69 -9.89 19.51 0.67
N ASP A 70 -8.63 19.89 0.46
CA ASP A 70 -7.91 19.68 -0.80
C ASP A 70 -7.74 18.19 -1.14
N SER A 71 -7.68 17.90 -2.43
CA SER A 71 -7.39 16.56 -2.96
C SER A 71 -5.88 16.25 -2.94
N GLY A 72 -5.51 14.98 -3.11
CA GLY A 72 -4.12 14.53 -3.22
C GLY A 72 -3.41 14.26 -1.88
N ARG A 73 -4.09 14.46 -0.75
CA ARG A 73 -3.56 14.14 0.58
C ARG A 73 -3.59 12.63 0.81
N VAL A 74 -2.48 12.10 1.32
CA VAL A 74 -2.39 10.69 1.70
C VAL A 74 -3.12 10.51 3.02
N SER A 75 -4.08 9.60 3.04
CA SER A 75 -4.80 9.23 4.25
C SER A 75 -4.75 7.72 4.47
N ARG A 76 -4.81 7.31 5.73
CA ARG A 76 -4.88 5.91 6.13
C ARG A 76 -6.16 5.65 6.93
N PRO A 77 -6.93 4.61 6.61
CA PRO A 77 -8.11 4.26 7.40
C PRO A 77 -7.71 3.59 8.72
N LEU A 78 -8.33 4.03 9.82
CA LEU A 78 -8.14 3.44 11.14
C LEU A 78 -9.49 3.20 11.82
N ILE A 79 -9.52 2.20 12.69
CA ILE A 79 -10.70 1.90 13.52
C ILE A 79 -10.75 2.92 14.66
N ILE A 80 -11.92 3.53 14.87
CA ILE A 80 -12.10 4.49 15.96
C ILE A 80 -12.18 3.72 17.29
N VAL A 81 -11.43 4.19 18.28
CA VAL A 81 -11.52 3.69 19.66
C VAL A 81 -12.23 4.73 20.50
N GLU A 82 -13.31 4.33 21.17
CA GLU A 82 -14.07 5.18 22.07
C GLU A 82 -14.14 4.55 23.44
N LYS A 83 -13.69 5.29 24.47
CA LYS A 83 -13.67 4.82 25.86
C LYS A 83 -12.94 3.47 26.06
N GLY A 84 -11.86 3.27 25.30
CA GLY A 84 -11.05 2.05 25.35
C GLY A 84 -11.66 0.84 24.64
N VAL A 85 -12.71 1.03 23.84
CA VAL A 85 -13.35 -0.04 23.06
C VAL A 85 -13.30 0.33 21.57
N PRO A 86 -12.82 -0.56 20.69
CA PRO A 86 -12.91 -0.34 19.26
C PRO A 86 -14.37 -0.33 18.83
N LYS A 87 -14.74 0.60 17.94
CA LYS A 87 -16.12 0.70 17.44
C LYS A 87 -16.52 -0.44 16.52
N VAL A 88 -15.56 -1.04 15.84
CA VAL A 88 -15.77 -2.24 15.03
C VAL A 88 -15.74 -3.44 15.96
N GLY A 89 -16.88 -4.11 16.11
CA GLY A 89 -17.03 -5.32 16.91
C GLY A 89 -17.19 -6.59 16.08
N LYS A 90 -17.32 -7.74 16.74
CA LYS A 90 -17.48 -9.05 16.08
C LYS A 90 -18.68 -9.13 15.13
N ARG A 91 -19.81 -8.51 15.50
CA ARG A 91 -21.01 -8.49 14.65
C ARG A 91 -20.76 -7.75 13.34
N ASP A 92 -20.06 -6.63 13.40
CA ASP A 92 -19.73 -5.84 12.21
C ASP A 92 -18.84 -6.66 11.27
N LEU A 93 -17.88 -7.41 11.85
CA LEU A 93 -17.04 -8.33 11.07
C LEU A 93 -17.85 -9.46 10.43
N GLU A 94 -18.81 -10.05 11.13
CA GLU A 94 -19.70 -11.09 10.58
C GLU A 94 -20.54 -10.57 9.40
N VAL A 95 -21.09 -9.36 9.52
CA VAL A 95 -21.91 -8.71 8.48
C VAL A 95 -21.05 -8.36 7.26
N VAL A 96 -19.83 -7.86 7.46
CA VAL A 96 -18.88 -7.54 6.39
C VAL A 96 -18.40 -8.80 5.68
N VAL A 97 -18.05 -9.85 6.42
CA VAL A 97 -17.63 -11.14 5.85
C VAL A 97 -18.80 -11.82 5.12
N GLY A 98 -20.02 -11.66 5.62
CA GLY A 98 -21.24 -12.12 4.97
C GLY A 98 -21.61 -11.34 3.71
N GLY A 99 -20.92 -10.24 3.38
CA GLY A 99 -21.16 -9.42 2.20
C GLY A 99 -22.45 -8.58 2.28
N VAL A 100 -23.01 -8.40 3.46
CA VAL A 100 -24.22 -7.59 3.69
C VAL A 100 -23.86 -6.10 3.78
N GLU A 101 -22.72 -5.79 4.39
CA GLU A 101 -22.14 -4.43 4.46
C GLU A 101 -20.73 -4.41 3.88
N GLY A 102 -20.35 -3.28 3.29
CA GLY A 102 -19.01 -3.03 2.78
C GLY A 102 -18.15 -2.20 3.73
N PHE A 103 -16.89 -2.00 3.35
CA PHE A 103 -15.98 -1.12 4.07
C PHE A 103 -16.48 0.34 4.12
N GLU A 104 -17.14 0.80 3.06
CA GLU A 104 -17.71 2.15 2.98
C GLU A 104 -18.84 2.36 4.00
N ASP A 105 -19.59 1.32 4.34
CA ASP A 105 -20.64 1.38 5.36
C ASP A 105 -20.05 1.65 6.74
N LEU A 106 -18.94 0.98 7.09
CA LEU A 106 -18.22 1.22 8.34
C LEU A 106 -17.71 2.66 8.46
N VAL A 107 -17.33 3.27 7.34
CA VAL A 107 -16.93 4.69 7.28
C VAL A 107 -18.15 5.59 7.48
N ARG A 108 -19.26 5.31 6.79
CA ARG A 108 -20.51 6.06 6.88
C ARG A 108 -21.13 6.03 8.28
N GLU A 109 -21.01 4.91 8.97
CA GLU A 109 -21.45 4.73 10.36
C GLU A 109 -20.52 5.37 11.40
N GLY A 110 -19.37 5.90 10.96
CA GLY A 110 -18.39 6.51 11.86
C GLY A 110 -17.75 5.49 12.81
N LYS A 111 -17.53 4.25 12.33
CA LYS A 111 -16.73 3.20 12.99
C LYS A 111 -15.27 3.23 12.54
N VAL A 112 -15.03 3.56 11.27
CA VAL A 112 -13.70 3.74 10.67
C VAL A 112 -13.56 5.19 10.21
N GLU A 113 -12.38 5.79 10.36
CA GLU A 113 -12.08 7.10 9.78
C GLU A 113 -10.73 7.17 9.09
N PHE A 114 -10.66 8.01 8.06
CA PHE A 114 -9.42 8.29 7.34
C PHE A 114 -8.63 9.37 8.07
N LEU A 115 -7.41 9.05 8.48
CA LEU A 115 -6.48 10.01 9.07
C LEU A 115 -5.47 10.47 8.02
N ASP A 116 -5.43 11.78 7.83
CA ASP A 116 -4.38 12.49 7.12
C ASP A 116 -3.09 12.54 7.97
N VAL A 117 -1.96 12.87 7.35
CA VAL A 117 -0.64 13.04 7.98
C VAL A 117 -0.74 14.00 9.17
N ASN A 118 -1.38 15.15 8.99
CA ASN A 118 -1.50 16.15 10.06
C ASN A 118 -2.39 15.68 11.23
N GLU A 119 -3.46 14.94 10.95
CA GLU A 119 -4.30 14.33 12.01
C GLU A 119 -3.56 13.20 12.74
N SER A 120 -2.74 12.44 12.02
CA SER A 120 -2.01 11.31 12.58
C SER A 120 -1.01 11.72 13.65
N VAL A 121 -0.48 12.94 13.59
CA VAL A 121 0.42 13.51 14.62
C VAL A 121 -0.29 13.69 15.97
N GLU A 122 -1.60 13.95 15.96
CA GLU A 122 -2.39 14.11 17.17
C GLU A 122 -3.02 12.80 17.67
N ALA A 123 -3.07 11.79 16.82
CA ALA A 123 -3.73 10.54 17.13
C ALA A 123 -2.82 9.61 17.94
N PHE A 124 -3.38 8.93 18.95
CA PHE A 124 -2.72 7.84 19.64
C PHE A 124 -3.28 6.51 19.12
N VAL A 125 -2.52 5.88 18.24
CA VAL A 125 -2.94 4.68 17.50
C VAL A 125 -2.36 3.42 18.17
N ALA A 126 -3.23 2.51 18.61
CA ALA A 126 -2.82 1.19 19.08
C ALA A 126 -2.57 0.25 17.90
N MET A 127 -1.51 -0.57 17.98
CA MET A 127 -1.17 -1.54 16.93
C MET A 127 -2.08 -2.79 16.93
N THR A 128 -2.51 -3.22 18.11
CA THR A 128 -3.45 -4.32 18.32
C THR A 128 -4.36 -3.99 19.50
N GLU A 129 -5.46 -4.73 19.65
CA GLU A 129 -6.40 -4.55 20.75
C GLU A 129 -5.74 -4.67 22.14
N GLU A 130 -4.65 -5.45 22.25
CA GLU A 130 -3.91 -5.64 23.50
C GLU A 130 -3.13 -4.40 23.97
N TYR A 131 -2.91 -3.43 23.07
CA TYR A 131 -2.19 -2.19 23.35
C TYR A 131 -3.13 -0.98 23.51
N ILE A 132 -4.44 -1.20 23.57
CA ILE A 132 -5.40 -0.12 23.84
C ILE A 132 -5.22 0.33 25.28
N VAL A 133 -4.92 1.62 25.47
CA VAL A 133 -4.79 2.25 26.78
C VAL A 133 -5.98 3.18 26.99
N TRP A 134 -6.71 2.97 28.08
CA TRP A 134 -7.75 3.89 28.51
C TRP A 134 -7.66 4.15 30.01
N ASN A 135 -7.41 5.42 30.35
CA ASN A 135 -7.47 5.93 31.70
C ASN A 135 -8.89 6.45 31.95
N ASP A 136 -9.65 5.76 32.78
CA ASP A 136 -10.96 6.23 33.21
C ASP A 136 -10.83 7.38 34.23
N GLU A 137 -11.86 8.21 34.36
CA GLU A 137 -11.89 9.36 35.30
C GLU A 137 -11.74 8.91 36.77
N LYS A 138 -12.00 7.63 37.05
CA LYS A 138 -11.82 6.97 38.36
C LYS A 138 -10.40 6.42 38.60
N GLY A 139 -9.45 6.64 37.68
CA GLY A 139 -8.07 6.15 37.80
C GLY A 139 -7.90 4.64 37.55
N VAL A 140 -8.91 3.97 37.00
CA VAL A 140 -8.82 2.56 36.62
C VAL A 140 -8.22 2.47 35.21
N GLU A 141 -6.99 1.98 35.11
CA GLU A 141 -6.38 1.60 33.83
C GLU A 141 -7.04 0.34 33.28
N ARG A 142 -7.65 0.44 32.09
CA ARG A 142 -8.04 -0.75 31.32
C ARG A 142 -6.86 -1.17 30.43
N LYS A 143 -6.49 -2.44 30.58
CA LYS A 143 -5.27 -3.14 30.12
C LYS A 143 -4.71 -2.69 28.76
N GLY A 144 -3.54 -2.07 28.79
CA GLY A 144 -2.52 -2.26 27.75
C GLY A 144 -1.39 -3.14 28.32
N LYS A 145 -0.95 -4.19 27.61
CA LYS A 145 0.34 -4.83 27.96
C LYS A 145 1.43 -3.76 27.85
N ALA A 146 2.15 -3.48 28.95
CA ALA A 146 3.33 -2.63 28.90
C ALA A 146 4.30 -3.22 27.86
N VAL A 147 4.85 -2.36 26.99
CA VAL A 147 5.83 -2.75 25.98
C VAL A 147 6.99 -3.46 26.68
N GLN A 148 7.13 -4.77 26.46
CA GLN A 148 8.25 -5.55 26.98
C GLN A 148 9.56 -4.94 26.46
N GLY A 149 10.43 -4.45 27.36
CA GLY A 149 11.83 -4.16 27.04
C GLY A 149 12.33 -2.72 27.18
N ARG A 150 11.57 -1.77 27.73
CA ARG A 150 12.12 -0.46 28.14
C ARG A 150 11.74 -0.14 29.59
N SER A 151 12.75 0.25 30.36
CA SER A 151 12.72 0.75 31.74
C SER A 151 11.34 1.18 32.24
N THR A 152 10.92 0.57 33.34
CA THR A 152 9.73 0.84 34.16
C THR A 152 9.79 2.20 34.86
N ALA A 153 9.96 3.28 34.10
CA ALA A 153 9.42 4.57 34.49
C ALA A 153 7.96 4.57 34.04
N ALA A 154 7.03 4.89 34.94
CA ALA A 154 5.59 4.96 34.66
C ALA A 154 5.29 6.08 33.65
N VAL A 155 5.55 5.83 32.36
CA VAL A 155 5.13 6.70 31.27
C VAL A 155 3.62 6.56 31.17
N LYS A 156 2.90 7.55 31.72
CA LYS A 156 1.44 7.63 31.57
C LYS A 156 1.12 7.97 30.12
N TYR A 157 0.68 6.97 29.36
CA TYR A 157 0.27 7.16 27.98
C TYR A 157 -1.08 7.88 27.91
N PRO A 158 -1.31 8.71 26.86
CA PRO A 158 -2.62 9.27 26.59
C PRO A 158 -3.62 8.16 26.21
N ASN A 159 -4.91 8.48 26.29
CA ASN A 159 -5.96 7.54 25.90
C ASN A 159 -5.88 7.24 24.40
N THR A 160 -5.97 5.97 24.02
CA THR A 160 -6.01 5.51 22.63
C THR A 160 -7.21 6.11 21.90
N THR A 161 -6.95 6.72 20.75
CA THR A 161 -7.97 7.31 19.89
C THR A 161 -8.33 6.40 18.71
N HIS A 162 -7.36 5.61 18.23
CA HIS A 162 -7.52 4.75 17.07
C HIS A 162 -6.84 3.40 17.25
N LEU A 163 -7.26 2.44 16.45
CA LEU A 163 -6.69 1.11 16.33
C LEU A 163 -6.29 0.85 14.87
N GLU A 164 -5.09 0.34 14.67
CA GLU A 164 -4.58 -0.10 13.37
C GLU A 164 -5.38 -1.32 12.89
N ILE A 165 -5.79 -1.33 11.61
CA ILE A 165 -6.60 -2.44 11.05
C ILE A 165 -5.77 -3.72 11.02
N ALA A 166 -4.55 -3.63 10.49
CA ALA A 166 -3.58 -4.71 10.54
C ALA A 166 -2.16 -4.14 10.38
N PRO A 167 -1.17 -4.56 11.18
CA PRO A 167 0.19 -4.01 11.12
C PRO A 167 0.90 -4.16 9.77
N PHE A 168 0.53 -5.15 8.96
CA PHE A 168 1.17 -5.40 7.65
C PHE A 168 0.72 -4.44 6.55
N THR A 169 -0.32 -3.62 6.79
CA THR A 169 -0.80 -2.61 5.82
C THR A 169 0.21 -1.50 5.56
N ILE A 170 1.23 -1.37 6.40
CA ILE A 170 2.38 -0.48 6.18
C ILE A 170 3.23 -0.91 4.97
N LEU A 171 3.18 -2.20 4.60
CA LEU A 171 3.96 -2.73 3.50
C LEU A 171 3.28 -2.45 2.16
N GLY A 172 4.08 -2.06 1.17
CA GLY A 172 3.61 -1.99 -0.22
C GLY A 172 3.32 -3.37 -0.80
N SER A 173 2.65 -3.42 -1.96
CA SER A 173 2.22 -4.67 -2.60
C SER A 173 3.35 -5.69 -2.77
N ILE A 174 4.55 -5.25 -3.18
CA ILE A 174 5.70 -6.15 -3.41
C ILE A 174 6.36 -6.57 -2.09
N ALA A 175 6.51 -5.62 -1.15
CA ALA A 175 7.10 -5.90 0.16
C ALA A 175 6.24 -6.89 0.97
N GLY A 176 4.92 -6.84 0.80
CA GLY A 176 3.99 -7.78 1.42
C GLY A 176 4.10 -9.22 0.87
N LEU A 177 4.77 -9.45 -0.26
CA LEU A 177 4.99 -10.80 -0.80
C LEU A 177 6.14 -11.54 -0.09
N ILE A 178 7.01 -10.80 0.61
CA ILE A 178 8.16 -11.36 1.29
C ILE A 178 7.66 -12.16 2.51
N PRO A 179 7.98 -13.45 2.65
CA PRO A 179 7.62 -14.20 3.84
C PRO A 179 8.45 -13.68 5.04
N PHE A 180 7.78 -13.45 6.17
CA PHE A 180 8.40 -13.03 7.44
C PHE A 180 9.37 -11.84 7.31
N PRO A 181 8.96 -10.68 6.76
CA PRO A 181 9.87 -9.56 6.51
C PRO A 181 10.45 -8.94 7.80
N HIS A 182 9.78 -9.14 8.94
CA HIS A 182 10.19 -8.69 10.26
C HIS A 182 11.33 -9.53 10.87
N HIS A 183 11.59 -10.73 10.34
CA HIS A 183 12.73 -11.57 10.75
C HIS A 183 13.97 -11.36 9.87
N ASN A 184 13.88 -10.50 8.86
CA ASN A 184 14.95 -10.24 7.92
C ASN A 184 15.61 -8.88 8.17
N GLN A 185 16.87 -8.74 7.77
CA GLN A 185 17.54 -7.45 7.83
C GLN A 185 16.91 -6.48 6.82
N SER A 186 16.66 -5.24 7.22
CA SER A 186 15.98 -4.23 6.37
C SER A 186 16.52 -4.12 4.93
N PRO A 187 17.85 -4.08 4.67
CA PRO A 187 18.37 -4.00 3.30
C PRO A 187 18.00 -5.20 2.42
N ARG A 188 17.89 -6.40 3.00
CA ARG A 188 17.54 -7.63 2.26
C ARG A 188 16.09 -7.61 1.78
N ASN A 189 15.19 -7.00 2.54
CA ASN A 189 13.81 -6.79 2.10
C ASN A 189 13.76 -5.86 0.89
N THR A 190 14.58 -4.80 0.88
CA THR A 190 14.66 -3.87 -0.25
C THR A 190 15.19 -4.55 -1.52
N TYR A 191 16.21 -5.41 -1.40
CA TYR A 191 16.70 -6.18 -2.54
C TYR A 191 15.63 -7.08 -3.14
N GLN A 192 14.89 -7.81 -2.31
CA GLN A 192 13.79 -8.65 -2.78
C GLN A 192 12.69 -7.85 -3.48
N CYS A 193 12.41 -6.62 -3.03
CA CYS A 193 11.44 -5.75 -3.69
C CYS A 193 11.86 -5.35 -5.11
N ALA A 194 13.16 -5.16 -5.35
CA ALA A 194 13.69 -4.86 -6.67
C ALA A 194 13.74 -6.13 -7.55
N MET A 195 14.31 -7.23 -7.02
CA MET A 195 14.47 -8.51 -7.71
C MET A 195 13.11 -9.15 -8.05
N GLY A 196 12.12 -9.02 -7.17
CA GLY A 196 10.78 -9.57 -7.39
C GLY A 196 10.09 -9.04 -8.65
N ARG A 197 10.47 -7.85 -9.14
CA ARG A 197 9.94 -7.29 -10.41
C ARG A 197 10.52 -7.97 -11.65
N GLN A 198 11.63 -8.70 -11.50
CA GLN A 198 12.29 -9.45 -12.57
C GLN A 198 11.85 -10.92 -12.58
N ALA A 199 11.00 -11.34 -11.64
CA ALA A 199 10.50 -12.69 -11.57
C ALA A 199 9.72 -13.05 -12.84
N THR A 200 9.90 -14.28 -13.32
CA THR A 200 9.17 -14.82 -14.45
C THR A 200 8.02 -15.68 -13.95
N GLY A 201 6.84 -15.48 -14.52
CA GLY A 201 5.62 -16.15 -14.09
C GLY A 201 4.53 -16.08 -15.15
N ILE A 202 3.31 -16.42 -14.74
CA ILE A 202 2.12 -16.12 -15.55
C ILE A 202 1.81 -14.64 -15.39
N LEU A 203 1.70 -13.92 -16.51
CA LEU A 203 1.37 -12.48 -16.50
C LEU A 203 -0.13 -12.25 -16.28
N ALA A 204 -0.96 -13.00 -17.01
CA ALA A 204 -2.41 -12.95 -16.97
C ALA A 204 -3.01 -14.21 -17.61
N TYR A 205 -4.27 -14.53 -17.32
CA TYR A 205 -4.95 -15.69 -17.91
C TYR A 205 -5.06 -15.62 -19.45
N ASN A 206 -5.14 -14.42 -20.02
CA ASN A 206 -5.24 -14.20 -21.47
C ASN A 206 -3.87 -13.96 -22.14
N GLN A 207 -2.74 -14.27 -21.49
CA GLN A 207 -1.39 -13.98 -21.99
C GLN A 207 -1.10 -14.55 -23.39
N HIS A 208 -1.69 -15.70 -23.75
CA HIS A 208 -1.50 -16.30 -25.07
C HIS A 208 -2.26 -15.58 -26.19
N LEU A 209 -3.34 -14.88 -25.87
CA LEU A 209 -4.12 -14.08 -26.82
C LEU A 209 -3.52 -12.67 -27.02
N ARG A 210 -2.68 -12.23 -26.08
CA ARG A 210 -2.13 -10.87 -26.06
C ARG A 210 -0.93 -10.75 -27.00
N PHE A 211 -0.81 -9.61 -27.70
CA PHE A 211 0.33 -9.29 -28.56
C PHE A 211 1.33 -8.37 -27.85
N ASP A 212 2.14 -8.96 -26.97
CA ASP A 212 3.28 -8.26 -26.36
C ASP A 212 4.57 -8.48 -27.15
N SER A 213 5.47 -7.50 -27.14
CA SER A 213 6.75 -7.54 -27.86
C SER A 213 7.66 -8.69 -27.39
N LEU A 214 7.71 -8.90 -26.07
CA LEU A 214 8.48 -9.96 -25.42
C LEU A 214 7.71 -10.43 -24.18
N ALA A 215 7.49 -11.74 -24.08
CA ALA A 215 6.88 -12.37 -22.92
C ALA A 215 7.67 -13.62 -22.52
N TYR A 216 7.92 -13.75 -21.22
CA TYR A 216 8.53 -14.92 -20.61
C TYR A 216 7.43 -15.67 -19.84
N THR A 217 7.29 -16.97 -20.09
CA THR A 217 6.26 -17.79 -19.46
C THR A 217 6.88 -19.07 -18.93
N ILE A 218 6.83 -19.24 -17.61
CA ILE A 218 7.29 -20.48 -16.97
C ILE A 218 6.32 -21.62 -17.26
N ASN A 219 6.83 -22.80 -17.60
CA ASN A 219 5.99 -23.93 -18.03
C ASN A 219 5.18 -24.54 -16.88
N TYR A 220 5.76 -24.62 -15.68
CA TYR A 220 5.12 -25.25 -14.52
C TYR A 220 5.20 -24.37 -13.27
N PRO A 221 4.47 -23.25 -13.21
CA PRO A 221 4.44 -22.41 -12.02
C PRO A 221 3.81 -23.18 -10.85
N GLN A 222 4.32 -22.93 -9.63
CA GLN A 222 3.81 -23.57 -8.42
C GLN A 222 3.44 -22.52 -7.38
N LYS A 223 2.31 -22.75 -6.69
CA LYS A 223 1.93 -21.94 -5.53
C LYS A 223 3.00 -22.05 -4.44
N PRO A 224 3.47 -20.94 -3.86
CA PRO A 224 4.44 -20.98 -2.79
C PRO A 224 3.88 -21.72 -1.56
N LEU A 225 4.72 -22.51 -0.89
CA LEU A 225 4.32 -23.25 0.32
C LEU A 225 3.95 -22.33 1.49
N VAL A 226 4.63 -21.20 1.60
CA VAL A 226 4.36 -20.17 2.62
C VAL A 226 3.75 -18.97 1.92
N THR A 227 2.49 -18.68 2.21
CA THR A 227 1.76 -17.52 1.69
C THR A 227 1.68 -16.42 2.73
N THR A 228 1.72 -15.17 2.28
CA THR A 228 1.39 -14.01 3.13
C THR A 228 -0.06 -13.61 2.88
N ARG A 229 -0.70 -12.95 3.87
CA ARG A 229 -2.04 -12.38 3.69
C ARG A 229 -2.11 -11.38 2.55
N SER A 230 -1.06 -10.57 2.36
CA SER A 230 -0.98 -9.65 1.23
C SER A 230 -1.01 -10.37 -0.12
N MET A 231 -0.36 -11.53 -0.24
CA MET A 231 -0.36 -12.33 -1.48
C MET A 231 -1.72 -12.95 -1.79
N GLU A 232 -2.49 -13.32 -0.76
CA GLU A 232 -3.87 -13.80 -0.91
C GLU A 232 -4.79 -12.67 -1.37
N ILE A 233 -4.69 -11.49 -0.75
CA ILE A 233 -5.51 -10.32 -1.09
C ILE A 233 -5.23 -9.84 -2.53
N THR A 234 -3.98 -9.88 -2.98
CA THR A 234 -3.63 -9.47 -4.35
C THR A 234 -3.93 -10.53 -5.41
N GLY A 235 -4.33 -11.76 -5.02
CA GLY A 235 -4.55 -12.87 -5.94
C GLY A 235 -3.28 -13.46 -6.56
N LEU A 236 -2.09 -12.98 -6.15
CA LEU A 236 -0.81 -13.45 -6.70
C LEU A 236 -0.47 -14.89 -6.29
N ALA A 237 -1.17 -15.40 -5.26
CA ALA A 237 -1.10 -16.80 -4.88
C ALA A 237 -1.60 -17.75 -5.99
N GLU A 238 -2.53 -17.29 -6.84
CA GLU A 238 -3.06 -18.06 -7.97
C GLU A 238 -2.23 -17.87 -9.23
N LEU A 239 -1.76 -16.65 -9.48
CA LEU A 239 -0.83 -16.31 -10.57
C LEU A 239 0.62 -16.43 -10.09
N ALA A 240 1.02 -17.64 -9.72
CA ALA A 240 2.33 -17.87 -9.14
C ALA A 240 3.48 -17.56 -10.13
N ALA A 241 4.51 -16.87 -9.62
CA ALA A 241 5.68 -16.44 -10.37
C ALA A 241 6.96 -17.17 -9.93
N GLY A 242 6.90 -18.50 -9.84
CA GLY A 242 8.04 -19.32 -9.41
C GLY A 242 7.72 -20.81 -9.29
N GLN A 243 8.69 -21.56 -8.77
CA GLN A 243 8.61 -22.99 -8.48
C GLN A 243 9.17 -23.27 -7.09
N ASN A 244 8.58 -24.22 -6.37
CA ASN A 244 9.15 -24.69 -5.11
C ASN A 244 10.34 -25.60 -5.41
N ALA A 245 11.43 -25.41 -4.67
CA ALA A 245 12.66 -26.18 -4.82
C ALA A 245 13.04 -26.82 -3.48
N VAL A 246 13.61 -28.02 -3.54
CA VAL A 246 14.28 -28.63 -2.38
C VAL A 246 15.71 -28.09 -2.36
N VAL A 247 16.04 -27.33 -1.32
CA VAL A 247 17.35 -26.67 -1.18
C VAL A 247 18.12 -27.35 -0.04
N ALA A 248 19.37 -27.72 -0.31
CA ALA A 248 20.31 -28.22 0.69
C ALA A 248 21.41 -27.18 0.91
N VAL A 249 21.60 -26.73 2.16
CA VAL A 249 22.65 -25.79 2.54
C VAL A 249 23.81 -26.60 3.11
N MET A 250 24.84 -26.84 2.30
CA MET A 250 26.04 -27.58 2.66
C MET A 250 27.21 -27.15 1.77
N SER A 251 28.44 -27.32 2.23
CA SER A 251 29.62 -27.16 1.38
C SER A 251 29.83 -28.41 0.54
N PHE A 252 29.73 -28.31 -0.79
CA PHE A 252 29.82 -29.46 -1.69
C PHE A 252 30.57 -29.17 -2.99
N SER A 253 31.56 -30.00 -3.30
CA SER A 253 32.33 -30.00 -4.58
C SER A 253 33.14 -28.74 -4.91
N GLY A 254 32.99 -27.64 -4.16
CA GLY A 254 33.74 -26.40 -4.38
C GLY A 254 33.30 -25.60 -5.60
N TYR A 255 32.22 -26.02 -6.27
CA TYR A 255 31.55 -25.26 -7.34
C TYR A 255 30.44 -24.33 -6.81
N ASP A 256 30.15 -24.42 -5.51
CA ASP A 256 29.20 -23.64 -4.73
C ASP A 256 29.87 -22.44 -4.02
N ILE A 257 30.94 -21.90 -4.62
CA ILE A 257 31.68 -20.76 -4.06
C ILE A 257 30.93 -19.43 -4.26
N GLU A 258 31.08 -18.54 -3.29
CA GLU A 258 30.44 -17.21 -3.27
C GLU A 258 28.90 -17.30 -3.37
N ASP A 259 28.32 -16.78 -4.45
CA ASP A 259 26.88 -16.74 -4.71
C ASP A 259 26.44 -17.81 -5.75
N ALA A 260 27.31 -18.77 -6.08
CA ALA A 260 27.01 -19.84 -7.03
C ALA A 260 26.12 -20.94 -6.40
N VAL A 261 25.20 -21.48 -7.19
CA VAL A 261 24.32 -22.58 -6.78
C VAL A 261 24.49 -23.77 -7.72
N VAL A 262 24.68 -24.96 -7.16
CA VAL A 262 24.74 -26.21 -7.92
C VAL A 262 23.33 -26.78 -8.08
N LEU A 263 22.91 -27.01 -9.33
CA LEU A 263 21.59 -27.55 -9.65
C LEU A 263 21.63 -29.05 -9.98
N ASN A 264 20.58 -29.77 -9.59
CA ASN A 264 20.43 -31.17 -9.94
C ASN A 264 20.04 -31.32 -11.43
N LYS A 265 20.94 -31.89 -12.24
CA LYS A 265 20.71 -32.15 -13.66
C LYS A 265 19.44 -32.96 -13.94
N SER A 266 19.17 -33.99 -13.14
CA SER A 266 17.96 -34.81 -13.31
C SER A 266 16.68 -34.00 -13.12
N SER A 267 16.69 -32.97 -12.26
CA SER A 267 15.54 -32.07 -12.08
C SER A 267 15.36 -31.12 -13.26
N LEU A 268 16.46 -30.63 -13.85
CA LEU A 268 16.43 -29.81 -15.06
C LEU A 268 15.90 -30.59 -16.27
N ASP A 269 16.34 -31.84 -16.44
CA ASP A 269 15.89 -32.73 -17.52
C ASP A 269 14.37 -33.01 -17.41
N ARG A 270 13.81 -32.98 -16.19
CA ARG A 270 12.37 -33.12 -15.91
C ARG A 270 11.59 -31.80 -16.01
N GLY A 271 12.24 -30.68 -16.27
CA GLY A 271 11.57 -29.41 -16.56
C GLY A 271 11.58 -28.36 -15.44
N TYR A 272 12.39 -28.54 -14.40
CA TYR A 272 12.62 -27.48 -13.40
C TYR A 272 13.20 -26.23 -14.09
N GLY A 273 12.60 -25.06 -13.85
CA GLY A 273 13.02 -23.77 -14.40
C GLY A 273 12.81 -23.57 -15.89
N ARG A 274 12.09 -24.48 -16.60
CA ARG A 274 11.81 -24.29 -18.03
C ARG A 274 10.87 -23.12 -18.27
N CYS A 275 11.24 -22.29 -19.24
CA CYS A 275 10.54 -21.08 -19.62
C CYS A 275 10.46 -20.97 -21.14
N GLU A 276 9.29 -20.58 -21.64
CA GLU A 276 9.02 -20.24 -23.03
C GLU A 276 9.16 -18.73 -23.24
N VAL A 277 9.83 -18.36 -24.33
CA VAL A 277 10.05 -16.96 -24.71
C VAL A 277 9.27 -16.66 -25.99
N TYR A 278 8.27 -15.80 -25.87
CA TYR A 278 7.49 -15.31 -27.00
C TYR A 278 8.02 -13.95 -27.41
N ARG A 279 8.52 -13.84 -28.64
CA ARG A 279 8.94 -12.56 -29.23
C ARG A 279 8.11 -12.28 -30.47
N LYS A 280 7.44 -11.12 -30.49
CA LYS A 280 6.59 -10.70 -31.61
C LYS A 280 7.24 -9.50 -32.29
N PHE A 281 7.31 -9.55 -33.63
CA PHE A 281 7.89 -8.50 -34.44
C PHE A 281 6.78 -7.82 -35.25
N PRO A 282 6.42 -6.58 -34.94
CA PRO A 282 5.48 -5.82 -35.75
C PRO A 282 6.19 -5.32 -37.02
N THR A 283 5.50 -5.43 -38.16
CA THR A 283 5.95 -4.82 -39.42
C THR A 283 4.83 -3.92 -39.94
N LEU A 284 5.17 -2.69 -40.29
CA LEU A 284 4.23 -1.73 -40.87
C LEU A 284 4.27 -1.84 -42.38
N VAL A 285 3.09 -1.92 -42.99
CA VAL A 285 2.90 -1.84 -44.43
C VAL A 285 2.52 -0.39 -44.76
N LYS A 286 3.41 0.37 -45.40
CA LYS A 286 3.14 1.79 -45.69
C LYS A 286 2.33 1.92 -46.98
N THR A 287 1.46 2.92 -47.01
CA THR A 287 0.79 3.39 -48.23
C THR A 287 1.28 4.80 -48.51
N TYR A 288 1.79 5.03 -49.70
CA TYR A 288 2.35 6.32 -50.10
C TYR A 288 1.26 7.19 -50.74
N ALA A 289 1.32 8.51 -50.51
CA ALA A 289 0.23 9.43 -50.82
C ALA A 289 0.13 9.79 -52.32
N ASP A 290 1.26 9.85 -53.03
CA ASP A 290 1.31 10.47 -54.38
C ASP A 290 1.02 9.49 -55.53
N VAL A 291 1.07 8.19 -55.26
CA VAL A 291 0.72 7.12 -56.21
C VAL A 291 0.08 6.03 -55.38
N ARG A 292 -0.90 5.26 -55.89
CA ARG A 292 -1.51 4.09 -55.21
C ARG A 292 -0.49 2.96 -54.96
N MET A 293 0.65 3.25 -54.36
CA MET A 293 1.75 2.37 -54.03
C MET A 293 1.61 1.98 -52.56
N THR A 294 1.45 0.69 -52.34
CA THR A 294 1.40 0.06 -51.03
C THR A 294 2.55 -0.92 -50.94
N ASP A 295 3.26 -0.94 -49.82
CA ASP A 295 4.21 -2.01 -49.53
C ASP A 295 3.49 -3.37 -49.62
N LYS A 296 4.19 -4.40 -50.09
CA LYS A 296 3.71 -5.78 -50.09
C LYS A 296 4.76 -6.66 -49.42
N LEU A 297 4.30 -7.49 -48.48
CA LEU A 297 5.14 -8.52 -47.89
C LEU A 297 5.25 -9.67 -48.89
N VAL A 298 6.41 -9.78 -49.52
CA VAL A 298 6.75 -10.86 -50.46
C VAL A 298 8.03 -11.56 -50.01
N PRO A 299 8.18 -12.88 -50.26
CA PRO A 299 9.46 -13.55 -50.10
C PRO A 299 10.54 -12.84 -50.95
N PRO A 300 11.81 -12.84 -50.51
CA PRO A 300 12.87 -12.21 -51.27
C PRO A 300 13.11 -12.92 -52.61
N GLU A 301 13.43 -12.16 -53.65
CA GLU A 301 13.85 -12.71 -54.94
C GLU A 301 15.21 -13.42 -54.79
N ARG A 302 15.36 -14.53 -55.51
CA ARG A 302 16.55 -15.38 -55.46
C ARG A 302 17.14 -15.52 -56.85
N ASP A 303 18.46 -15.44 -56.94
CA ASP A 303 19.20 -15.67 -58.17
C ASP A 303 19.09 -17.13 -58.63
N ALA A 304 19.51 -17.41 -59.86
CA ALA A 304 19.58 -18.77 -60.42
C ALA A 304 20.46 -19.74 -59.58
N GLY A 305 21.36 -19.21 -58.73
CA GLY A 305 22.17 -19.97 -57.76
C GLY A 305 21.50 -20.20 -56.40
N GLY A 306 20.28 -19.72 -56.18
CA GLY A 306 19.53 -19.89 -54.93
C GLY A 306 19.91 -18.93 -53.80
N PHE A 307 20.85 -18.01 -54.05
CA PHE A 307 21.21 -16.95 -53.12
C PHE A 307 20.15 -15.85 -53.14
N VAL A 308 19.84 -15.30 -51.97
CA VAL A 308 18.97 -14.13 -51.85
C VAL A 308 19.74 -12.94 -52.42
N GLU A 309 19.22 -12.35 -53.49
CA GLU A 309 19.77 -11.12 -54.04
C GLU A 309 19.62 -10.06 -52.95
N GLN A 310 20.72 -9.56 -52.41
CA GLN A 310 20.72 -8.65 -51.26
C GLN A 310 20.30 -7.26 -51.72
N MET A 311 19.01 -7.11 -52.02
CA MET A 311 18.41 -5.84 -52.35
C MET A 311 18.19 -5.10 -51.02
N TRP A 312 18.97 -4.04 -50.81
CA TRP A 312 18.88 -3.00 -49.77
C TRP A 312 19.67 -3.24 -48.46
N GLU A 313 20.84 -2.58 -48.37
CA GLU A 313 21.37 -2.04 -47.12
C GLU A 313 20.61 -0.74 -46.77
N ALA A 314 20.23 -0.60 -45.50
CA ALA A 314 19.91 0.67 -44.87
C ALA A 314 20.44 0.66 -43.44
#